data_AF-A0A6L7YCR7-F1
#
_entry.id   AF-A0A6L7YCR7-F1
#
_cell.length_a   1.000
_cell.length_b   1.000
_cell.length_c   1.000
_cell.angle_alpha   90.00
_cell.angle_beta   90.00
_cell.angle_gamma   90.00
#
_symmetry.space_group_name_H-M   'P 1'
#
loop_
_entity.id
_entity.type
_entity.pdbx_description
1 polymer ?
#
loop_
_entity_poly.entity_id
_entity_poly.type
_entity_poly.pdbx_seq_one_letter_code
_entity_poly.pdbx_strand_id
1 'polypeptide(L)' 'MRQRRASYDYPEDFAGALIRFKEASGLSWGAMARELGTSRLNLWRWRNGVRPNTDHLLALQNLARRLGLEHLLPTATLHG' A
#
# COMPACT_ATOMS: atom_id res chain seq x y z
N MET A 1 -25.02 2.22 19.67
CA MET A 1 -23.63 2.61 20.02
C MET A 1 -22.68 2.04 18.97
N ARG A 2 -22.18 2.85 18.04
CA ARG A 2 -21.17 2.40 17.05
C ARG A 2 -19.79 2.80 17.56
N GLN A 3 -18.95 1.81 17.85
CA GLN A 3 -17.55 2.03 18.25
C GLN A 3 -16.83 2.89 17.20
N ARG A 4 -16.21 3.97 17.68
CA ARG A 4 -15.34 4.85 16.90
C ARG A 4 -14.05 4.07 16.62
N ARG A 5 -14.01 3.37 15.49
CA ARG A 5 -12.77 2.79 14.94
C ARG A 5 -11.80 3.94 14.72
N ALA A 6 -10.56 3.80 15.18
CA ALA A 6 -9.50 4.76 14.88
C ALA A 6 -9.46 4.99 13.36
N SER A 7 -9.82 6.19 12.93
CA SER A 7 -9.69 6.61 11.54
C SER A 7 -8.20 6.81 11.29
N TYR A 8 -7.53 5.78 10.78
CA TYR A 8 -6.27 6.01 10.08
C TYR A 8 -6.62 6.81 8.83
N ASP A 9 -6.38 8.11 8.87
CA ASP A 9 -6.37 9.01 7.70
C ASP A 9 -5.21 8.59 6.80
N TYR A 10 -5.40 7.47 6.11
CA TYR A 10 -4.64 7.17 4.91
C TYR A 10 -5.00 8.24 3.90
N PRO A 11 -4.01 8.88 3.24
CA PRO A 11 -4.29 9.91 2.27
C PRO A 11 -5.23 9.33 1.21
N GLU A 12 -6.17 10.17 0.78
CA GLU A 12 -7.32 9.81 -0.05
C GLU A 12 -6.94 9.05 -1.35
N ASP A 13 -5.66 9.05 -1.72
CA ASP A 13 -5.11 8.44 -2.93
C ASP A 13 -4.10 7.30 -2.67
N PHE A 14 -4.45 6.29 -1.84
CA PHE A 14 -3.62 5.08 -1.75
C PHE A 14 -3.47 4.36 -3.11
N ALA A 15 -4.54 4.35 -3.90
CA ALA A 15 -4.54 3.72 -5.22
C ALA A 15 -3.52 4.39 -6.17
N GLY A 16 -3.50 5.72 -6.24
CA GLY A 16 -2.53 6.46 -7.05
C GLY A 16 -1.11 6.41 -6.48
N ALA A 17 -0.95 6.37 -5.15
CA ALA A 17 0.36 6.09 -4.53
C ALA A 17 0.91 4.72 -4.95
N LEU A 18 0.07 3.68 -4.94
CA LEU A 18 0.45 2.33 -5.37
C LEU A 18 0.81 2.26 -6.87
N ILE A 19 0.09 3.00 -7.73
CA ILE A 19 0.40 3.09 -9.16
C ILE A 19 1.76 3.77 -9.38
N ARG A 20 2.01 4.92 -8.75
CA ARG A 20 3.30 5.63 -8.82
C ARG A 20 4.45 4.76 -8.31
N PHE A 21 4.24 4.05 -7.22
CA PHE A 21 5.21 3.10 -6.67
C PHE A 21 5.52 1.96 -7.67
N LYS A 22 4.51 1.41 -8.34
CA LYS A 22 4.69 0.40 -9.38
C LYS A 22 5.48 0.93 -10.58
N GLU A 23 5.24 2.18 -10.98
CA GLU A 23 5.95 2.81 -12.10
C GLU A 23 7.42 3.07 -11.75
N ALA A 24 7.67 3.67 -10.58
CA ALA A 24 9.02 3.98 -10.11
C ALA A 24 9.86 2.71 -9.81
N SER A 25 9.24 1.63 -9.34
CA SER A 25 9.93 0.36 -9.08
C SER A 25 10.29 -0.42 -10.34
N GLY A 26 9.71 -0.08 -11.49
CA GLY A 26 9.88 -0.84 -12.74
C GLY A 26 9.27 -2.26 -12.72
N LEU A 27 8.59 -2.65 -11.62
CA LEU A 27 8.02 -3.98 -11.47
C LEU A 27 6.73 -4.12 -12.29
N SER A 28 6.49 -5.31 -12.84
CA SER A 28 5.15 -5.69 -13.30
C SER A 28 4.23 -5.93 -12.09
N TRP A 29 2.91 -5.86 -12.28
CA TRP A 29 1.96 -6.19 -11.21
C TRP A 29 2.11 -7.63 -10.69
N GLY A 30 2.54 -8.57 -11.55
CA GLY A 30 2.82 -9.94 -11.13
C GLY A 30 4.09 -10.06 -10.30
N ALA A 31 5.15 -9.34 -10.69
CA ALA A 31 6.40 -9.30 -9.93
C ALA A 31 6.19 -8.63 -8.56
N MET A 32 5.46 -7.51 -8.52
CA MET A 32 5.09 -6.83 -7.28
C MET A 32 4.26 -7.75 -6.37
N ALA A 33 3.29 -8.48 -6.90
CA ALA A 33 2.51 -9.44 -6.11
C ALA A 33 3.40 -10.50 -5.46
N ARG A 34 4.37 -11.03 -6.23
CA ARG A 34 5.35 -12.00 -5.74
C ARG A 34 6.26 -11.42 -4.65
N GLU A 35 6.81 -10.22 -4.85
CA GLU A 35 7.65 -9.54 -3.86
C GLU A 35 6.88 -9.25 -2.55
N LEU A 36 5.59 -8.92 -2.65
CA LEU A 36 4.73 -8.62 -1.51
C LEU A 36 4.11 -9.87 -0.85
N GLY A 37 4.36 -11.07 -1.39
CA GLY A 37 3.73 -12.30 -0.92
C GLY A 37 2.19 -12.29 -1.02
N THR A 38 1.64 -11.55 -1.99
CA THR A 38 0.18 -11.38 -2.16
C THR A 38 -0.28 -11.78 -3.57
N SER A 39 -1.58 -11.68 -3.84
CA SER A 39 -2.15 -12.00 -5.14
C SER A 39 -2.36 -10.76 -6.01
N ARG A 40 -2.36 -10.94 -7.35
CA ARG A 40 -2.77 -9.89 -8.30
C ARG A 40 -4.19 -9.38 -8.04
N LEU A 41 -5.07 -10.24 -7.53
CA LEU A 41 -6.44 -9.86 -7.15
C LEU A 41 -6.43 -8.88 -5.97
N ASN A 42 -5.58 -9.09 -4.97
CA ASN A 42 -5.44 -8.15 -3.86
C ASN A 42 -4.92 -6.79 -4.34
N LEU A 43 -3.90 -6.77 -5.21
CA LEU A 43 -3.42 -5.52 -5.82
C LEU A 43 -4.52 -4.80 -6.62
N TRP A 44 -5.32 -5.55 -7.39
CA TRP A 44 -6.47 -4.98 -8.09
C TRP A 44 -7.48 -4.39 -7.11
N ARG A 45 -7.83 -5.10 -6.03
CA ARG A 45 -8.73 -4.61 -4.98
C ARG A 45 -8.20 -3.30 -4.37
N TRP A 46 -6.91 -3.21 -4.10
CA TRP A 46 -6.30 -2.01 -3.52
C TRP A 46 -6.36 -0.80 -4.44
N ARG A 47 -6.14 -1.01 -5.75
CA ARG A 47 -6.32 0.03 -6.76
C ARG A 47 -7.77 0.49 -6.91
N ASN A 48 -8.74 -0.34 -6.52
CA ASN A 48 -10.17 -0.01 -6.54
C ASN A 48 -10.69 0.43 -5.16
N GLY A 49 -9.80 0.81 -4.23
CA GLY A 49 -10.17 1.43 -2.96
C GLY A 49 -10.35 0.47 -1.78
N VAL A 50 -10.15 -0.84 -1.97
CA VAL A 50 -10.13 -1.79 -0.83
C VAL A 50 -8.82 -1.62 -0.08
N ARG A 51 -8.87 -1.37 1.22
CA ARG A 51 -7.63 -1.17 1.98
C ARG A 51 -6.85 -2.48 2.19
N PRO A 52 -5.51 -2.47 2.04
CA PRO A 52 -4.67 -3.56 2.52
C PRO A 52 -4.79 -3.70 4.04
N ASN A 53 -4.54 -4.91 4.54
CA ASN A 53 -4.38 -5.13 5.98
C ASN A 53 -2.97 -4.70 6.43
N THR A 54 -2.73 -4.77 7.75
CA THR A 54 -1.46 -4.38 8.37
C THR A 54 -0.26 -5.13 7.79
N ASP A 55 -0.37 -6.45 7.58
CA ASP A 55 0.74 -7.26 7.06
C ASP A 55 1.14 -6.85 5.64
N HIS A 56 0.16 -6.60 4.78
CA HIS A 56 0.40 -6.12 3.42
C HIS A 56 0.99 -4.72 3.39
N LEU A 57 0.57 -3.84 4.31
CA LEU A 57 1.15 -2.50 4.45
C LEU A 57 2.61 -2.56 4.90
N LEU A 58 2.94 -3.45 5.83
CA LEU A 58 4.32 -3.67 6.27
C LEU A 58 5.19 -4.24 5.15
N ALA A 59 4.67 -5.21 4.39
CA ALA A 59 5.36 -5.76 3.22
C ALA A 59 5.63 -4.67 2.16
N LEU A 60 4.65 -3.81 1.89
CA LEU A 60 4.78 -2.66 1.00
C LEU A 60 5.85 -1.68 1.47
N GLN A 61 5.85 -1.29 2.75
CA GLN A 61 6.87 -0.41 3.32
C GLN A 61 8.27 -1.02 3.26
N ASN A 62 8.40 -2.32 3.55
CA ASN A 62 9.68 -3.01 3.46
C ASN A 62 10.21 -3.07 2.03
N LEU A 63 9.35 -3.35 1.05
CA LEU A 63 9.72 -3.31 -0.36
C LEU A 63 10.12 -1.90 -0.79
N ALA A 64 9.35 -0.89 -0.41
CA ALA A 64 9.64 0.50 -0.77
C ALA A 64 10.99 0.97 -0.21
N ARG A 65 11.28 0.65 1.06
CA ARG A 65 12.58 0.93 1.70
C ARG A 65 13.73 0.21 1.01
N ARG A 66 13.55 -1.05 0.58
CA ARG A 66 14.57 -1.79 -0.19
C ARG A 66 14.88 -1.15 -1.53
N LEU A 67 13.93 -0.41 -2.11
CA LEU A 67 14.05 0.26 -3.40
C LEU A 67 14.36 1.76 -3.29
N GLY A 68 14.40 2.33 -2.08
CA GLY A 68 14.56 3.79 -1.86
C GLY A 68 13.34 4.62 -2.29
N LEU A 69 12.14 4.03 -2.26
CA LEU A 69 10.89 4.61 -2.75
C LEU A 69 9.84 4.82 -1.65
N GLU A 70 10.25 4.80 -0.38
CA GLU A 70 9.35 4.95 0.78
C GLU A 70 8.54 6.25 0.78
N HIS A 71 9.04 7.31 0.15
CA HIS A 71 8.37 8.60 0.00
C HIS A 71 7.13 8.54 -0.94
N LEU A 72 7.00 7.50 -1.76
CA LEU A 72 5.87 7.32 -2.68
C LEU A 72 4.68 6.63 -2.04
N LEU A 73 4.89 5.90 -0.94
CA LEU A 73 3.82 5.23 -0.23
C LEU A 73 3.43 6.04 0.99
N PRO A 74 2.13 6.11 1.30
CA PRO A 74 1.69 6.79 2.50
C PRO A 74 2.21 6.04 3.73
N THR A 75 3.01 6.74 4.53
CA THR A 75 3.27 6.33 5.90
C THR A 75 1.98 6.48 6.69
N ALA A 76 1.62 5.45 7.45
CA ALA A 76 0.58 5.59 8.44
C ALA A 76 1.09 6.56 9.52
N THR A 77 0.86 7.86 9.34
CA THR A 77 1.07 8.84 10.40
C THR A 77 -0.01 8.61 11.44
N LEU A 78 0.39 8.07 12.59
CA LEU A 78 -0.39 8.12 13.81
C LEU A 78 -0.53 9.60 14.21
N HIS A 79 -1.60 10.26 13.80
CA HIS A 79 -2.01 11.50 14.43
C HIS A 79 -2.76 11.15 15.71
N GLY A 80 -2.12 11.43 16.84
CA GLY A 80 -2.71 11.35 18.18
C GLY A 80 -3.50 12.60 18.53
#